data_AF-A0A2V9Q2G5-F1
#
_entry.id   AF-A0A2V9Q2G5-F1
#
_cell.length_a   1.000
_cell.length_b   1.000
_cell.length_c   1.000
_cell.angle_alpha   90.00
_cell.angle_beta   90.00
_cell.angle_gamma   90.00
#
_symmetry.space_group_name_H-M   'P 1'
#
loop_
_entity.id
_entity.type
_entity.pdbx_description
1 polymer ?
#
loop_
_entity_poly.entity_id
_entity_poly.type
_entity_poly.pdbx_seq_one_letter_code
_entity_poly.pdbx_strand_id
1 'polypeptide(L)' 'MITKAWRAWKRIAQKIGNLQARILLTAFYAVLMFPFGMAVRLLFDPLRVKQRPARWLDSPEETRDFRWAKRQ' A
#
# COMPACT_ATOMS: atom_id res chain seq x y z
N MET A 1 -37.17 22.61 20.83
CA MET A 1 -35.76 22.59 21.32
C MET A 1 -35.07 21.24 21.11
N ILE A 2 -35.74 20.11 21.38
CA ILE A 2 -35.21 18.74 21.21
C ILE A 2 -34.70 18.45 19.78
N THR A 3 -35.37 18.97 18.76
CA THR A 3 -35.02 18.75 17.35
C THR A 3 -33.68 19.39 16.95
N LYS A 4 -33.25 20.48 17.59
CA LYS A 4 -31.93 21.11 17.34
C LYS A 4 -30.80 20.30 17.95
N ALA A 5 -30.96 19.85 19.20
CA ALA A 5 -29.99 18.98 19.87
C ALA A 5 -29.79 17.66 19.11
N TRP A 6 -30.89 17.04 18.65
CA TRP A 6 -30.85 15.84 17.82
C TRP A 6 -30.12 16.06 16.48
N ARG A 7 -30.33 17.21 15.83
CA ARG A 7 -29.66 17.55 14.57
C ARG A 7 -28.16 17.78 14.77
N ALA A 8 -27.75 18.38 15.89
CA ALA A 8 -26.36 18.56 16.26
C ALA A 8 -25.68 17.22 16.58
N TRP A 9 -26.35 16.37 17.36
CA TRP A 9 -25.89 15.01 17.69
C TRP A 9 -25.63 14.17 16.44
N LYS A 10 -26.55 14.16 15.48
CA LYS A 10 -26.37 13.41 14.22
C LYS A 10 -25.14 13.86 13.42
N ARG A 11 -24.80 15.16 13.39
CA ARG A 11 -23.59 15.64 12.71
C ARG A 11 -22.32 15.12 13.39
N ILE A 12 -22.32 15.04 14.72
CA ILE A 12 -21.19 14.50 15.50
C ILE A 12 -21.07 13.00 15.23
N ALA A 13 -22.18 12.26 15.34
CA ALA A 13 -22.22 10.83 15.05
C ALA A 13 -21.74 10.50 13.63
N GLN A 14 -22.11 11.32 12.64
CA GLN A 14 -21.70 11.11 11.25
C GLN A 14 -20.18 11.33 11.05
N LYS A 15 -19.57 12.30 11.74
CA LYS A 15 -18.11 12.49 11.72
C LYS A 15 -17.38 11.32 12.36
N ILE A 16 -17.87 10.83 13.50
CA ILE A 16 -17.30 9.67 14.20
C ILE A 16 -17.44 8.41 13.34
N GLY A 17 -18.61 8.20 12.74
CA GLY A 17 -18.86 7.07 11.85
C GLY A 17 -17.94 7.07 10.63
N ASN A 18 -17.68 8.22 10.03
CA ASN A 18 -16.74 8.32 8.92
C ASN A 18 -15.30 7.99 9.34
N LEU A 19 -14.88 8.45 10.53
CA LEU A 19 -13.56 8.10 11.08
C LEU A 19 -13.46 6.59 11.36
N GLN A 20 -14.47 6.02 12.01
CA GLN A 20 -14.53 4.58 12.26
C GLN A 20 -14.51 3.78 10.96
N ALA A 21 -15.31 4.16 9.96
CA ALA A 21 -15.34 3.49 8.66
C ALA A 21 -13.97 3.52 7.98
N ARG A 22 -13.26 4.65 8.00
CA ARG A 22 -11.91 4.76 7.45
C ARG A 22 -10.91 3.90 8.20
N ILE A 23 -10.98 3.88 9.54
CA ILE A 23 -10.10 3.04 10.37
C ILE A 23 -10.36 1.56 10.05
N LEU A 24 -11.62 1.14 10.02
CA LEU A 24 -12.00 -0.24 9.73
C LEU A 24 -11.53 -0.66 8.33
N LEU A 25 -11.76 0.20 7.33
CA LEU A 25 -11.34 -0.06 5.95
C LEU A 25 -9.82 -0.14 5.83
N THR A 26 -9.09 0.79 6.47
CA THR A 26 -7.63 0.79 6.49
C THR A 26 -7.09 -0.47 7.17
N ALA A 27 -7.64 -0.83 8.32
CA ALA A 27 -7.25 -2.02 9.06
C ALA A 27 -7.54 -3.30 8.26
N PHE A 28 -8.71 -3.39 7.61
CA PHE A 28 -9.05 -4.51 6.73
C PHE A 28 -8.07 -4.63 5.57
N TYR A 29 -7.79 -3.51 4.88
CA TYR A 29 -6.86 -3.49 3.76
C TYR A 29 -5.42 -3.84 4.20
N ALA A 30 -5.00 -3.35 5.37
CA ALA A 30 -3.72 -3.70 5.96
C ALA A 30 -3.66 -5.20 6.28
N VAL A 31 -4.64 -5.77 6.98
CA VAL A 31 -4.66 -7.21 7.32
C VAL A 31 -4.68 -8.08 6.06
N LEU A 32 -5.36 -7.67 5.00
CA LEU A 32 -5.31 -8.40 3.73
C LEU A 32 -3.98 -8.24 3.01
N MET A 33 -3.51 -7.01 2.75
CA MET A 33 -2.33 -6.77 1.89
C MET A 33 -0.99 -6.97 2.59
N PHE A 34 -0.91 -6.65 3.89
CA PHE A 34 0.31 -6.76 4.68
C PHE A 34 0.94 -8.16 4.66
N PRO A 35 0.20 -9.28 4.88
CA PRO A 35 0.80 -10.60 4.84
C PRO A 35 1.36 -10.94 3.46
N PHE A 36 0.75 -10.50 2.36
CA PHE A 36 1.32 -10.72 1.01
C PHE A 36 2.63 -9.96 0.83
N GLY A 37 2.67 -8.67 1.18
CA GLY A 37 3.89 -7.86 1.09
C GLY A 37 5.00 -8.40 2.00
N MET A 38 4.64 -8.81 3.21
CA MET A 38 5.57 -9.40 4.18
C MET A 38 6.08 -10.77 3.71
N ALA A 39 5.21 -11.63 3.17
CA ALA A 39 5.60 -12.93 2.62
C ALA A 39 6.58 -12.76 1.45
N VAL A 40 6.28 -11.88 0.49
CA VAL A 40 7.18 -11.61 -0.66
C VAL A 40 8.54 -11.08 -0.18
N ARG A 41 8.52 -10.13 0.76
CA ARG A 41 9.75 -9.55 1.33
C ARG A 41 10.61 -10.60 2.04
N LEU A 42 10.00 -11.49 2.81
CA LEU A 42 10.72 -12.49 3.60
C LEU A 42 11.23 -13.67 2.76
N LEU A 43 10.42 -14.14 1.80
CA LEU A 43 10.68 -15.35 1.03
C LEU A 43 11.56 -15.10 -0.20
N PHE A 44 11.29 -14.04 -0.96
CA PHE A 44 11.92 -13.86 -2.27
C PHE A 44 13.08 -12.88 -2.26
N ASP A 45 13.22 -12.05 -1.21
CA ASP A 45 14.17 -10.92 -1.14
C ASP A 45 14.44 -10.30 -2.52
N PRO A 46 13.40 -9.78 -3.21
CA PRO A 46 13.52 -9.32 -4.60
C PRO A 46 14.54 -8.19 -4.76
N LEU A 47 14.80 -7.46 -3.67
CA LEU A 47 15.76 -6.36 -3.60
C LEU A 47 17.16 -6.82 -3.16
N ARG A 48 17.37 -8.13 -2.90
CA ARG A 48 18.64 -8.72 -2.44
C ARG A 48 19.25 -7.95 -1.27
N VAL A 49 18.41 -7.45 -0.36
CA VAL A 49 18.85 -6.57 0.73
C VAL A 49 19.61 -7.36 1.80
N LYS A 50 19.28 -8.64 2.00
CA LYS A 50 19.98 -9.50 2.97
C LYS A 50 21.38 -9.88 2.49
N GLN A 51 21.55 -10.11 1.19
CA GLN A 51 22.83 -10.44 0.58
C GLN A 51 23.22 -9.33 -0.39
N ARG A 52 23.67 -8.19 0.17
CA ARG A 52 24.16 -7.08 -0.64
C ARG A 52 25.34 -7.57 -1.49
N PRO A 53 25.25 -7.48 -2.82
CA PRO A 53 26.35 -7.89 -3.66
C PRO A 53 27.54 -6.95 -3.41
N ALA A 54 28.74 -7.52 -3.19
CA ALA A 54 29.97 -6.76 -2.99
C ALA A 54 30.44 -6.02 -4.26
N ARG A 55 29.77 -6.27 -5.38
CA ARG A 55 30.03 -5.70 -6.70
C ARG A 55 28.73 -5.21 -7.31
N TRP A 56 28.81 -4.19 -8.17
CA TRP A 56 27.70 -3.83 -9.05
C TRP A 56 27.21 -5.04 -9.83
N LEU A 57 25.90 -5.23 -9.89
CA LEU A 57 25.29 -6.28 -10.71
C LEU A 57 25.39 -5.85 -12.17
N ASP A 58 25.85 -6.74 -13.02
CA ASP A 58 25.77 -6.54 -14.47
C ASP A 58 24.29 -6.43 -14.83
N SER A 59 23.92 -5.37 -15.55
CA SER A 59 22.57 -5.30 -16.12
C SER A 59 22.42 -6.48 -17.06
N PRO A 60 21.26 -7.17 -17.07
CA PRO A 60 21.01 -8.16 -18.09
C PRO A 60 21.22 -7.50 -19.46
N GLU A 61 21.92 -8.19 -20.35
CA GLU A 61 22.14 -7.82 -21.74
C GLU A 61 20.78 -7.83 -22.47
N GLU A 62 19.91 -6.89 -22.13
CA GLU A 62 18.70 -6.62 -22.88
C GLU A 62 19.17 -5.91 -24.15
N THR A 63 18.91 -6.52 -25.31
CA THR A 63 19.31 -5.97 -26.60
C THR A 63 18.65 -4.60 -26.74
N ARG A 64 19.41 -3.53 -26.49
CA ARG A 64 18.98 -2.13 -26.59
C ARG A 64 18.82 -1.74 -28.06
N ASP A 65 17.92 -2.45 -28.73
CA ASP A 65 17.54 -2.19 -30.10
C ASP A 65 16.53 -1.04 -30.15
N PHE A 66 16.40 -0.39 -31.30
CA PHE A 66 15.49 0.74 -31.52
C PHE A 66 14.02 0.40 -31.19
N ARG A 67 13.67 -0.89 -31.23
CA ARG A 67 12.33 -1.39 -30.84
C ARG A 67 12.08 -1.37 -29.34
N TRP A 68 13.11 -1.52 -28.52
CA TRP A 68 13.02 -1.42 -27.06
C TRP A 68 12.73 0.02 -26.62
N ALA A 69 13.43 0.99 -27.23
CA ALA A 69 13.25 2.42 -26.95
C ALA A 69 11.84 2.96 -27.25
N LYS A 70 11.06 2.28 -28.12
CA LYS A 70 9.68 2.65 -28.42
C LYS A 70 8.66 2.18 -27.38
N ARG A 71 9.03 1.29 -26.46
CA ARG A 71 8.12 0.70 -25.44
C ARG A 71 8.20 1.40 -24.08
N GLN A 72 9.22 2.22 -23.87
CA GLN A 72 9.44 3.00 -22.66
C GLN A 72 8.78 4.38 -22.77
#